data_AF-A0A970HCL7-F1
#
_entry.id   AF-A0A970HCL7-F1
#
_cell.length_a   1.000
_cell.length_b   1.000
_cell.length_c   1.000
_cell.angle_alpha   90.00
_cell.angle_beta   90.00
_cell.angle_gamma   90.00
#
_symmetry.space_group_name_H-M   'P 1'
#
loop_
_entity.id
_entity.type
_entity.pdbx_description
1 polymer ?
#
loop_
_entity_poly.entity_id
_entity_poly.type
_entity_poly.pdbx_seq_one_letter_code
_entity_poly.pdbx_strand_id
1 'polypeptide(L)'
;QVLDTILFYSSQAISSLPTVIAAQVMFGVQAVINFFIHSGTAQAALTMPIMAPLADLVGITRQTTVYAYQLCELVNPILPTSAVTMGVLGMAKIPWEKWARWFLPLMLTLVVLSLLLLIPPVLMRWGPF
;
A
#
# COMPACT_ATOMS: atom_id res chain seq x y z
N GLN A 1 19.97 2.29 14.25
CA GLN A 1 19.35 2.90 15.44
C GLN A 1 17.94 3.44 15.18
N VAL A 2 17.71 4.46 14.33
CA VAL A 2 16.32 4.96 14.09
C VAL A 2 15.42 3.90 13.47
N LEU A 3 15.94 3.17 12.48
CA LEU A 3 15.23 2.09 11.77
C LEU A 3 14.89 0.94 12.74
N ASP A 4 15.83 0.55 13.60
CA ASP A 4 15.64 -0.48 14.62
C ASP A 4 14.55 -0.09 15.62
N THR A 5 14.49 1.18 16.05
CA THR A 5 13.46 1.69 16.94
C THR A 5 12.07 1.66 16.29
N ILE A 6 11.95 2.09 15.03
CA ILE A 6 10.68 2.06 14.28
C ILE A 6 10.22 0.61 14.09
N LEU A 7 11.14 -0.29 13.74
CA LEU A 7 10.84 -1.72 13.60
C LEU A 7 10.42 -2.34 14.93
N PHE A 8 11.07 -2.00 16.04
CA PHE A 8 10.72 -2.51 17.36
C PHE A 8 9.28 -2.15 17.75
N TYR A 9 8.91 -0.86 17.67
CA TYR A 9 7.55 -0.43 18.01
C TYR A 9 6.50 -0.94 17.01
N SER A 10 6.81 -0.93 15.71
CA SER A 10 5.88 -1.42 14.69
C SER A 10 5.68 -2.93 14.80
N SER A 11 6.74 -3.71 14.99
CA SER A 11 6.63 -5.15 15.20
C SER A 11 5.85 -5.46 16.45
N GLN A 12 6.05 -4.75 17.57
CA GLN A 12 5.29 -4.97 18.80
C GLN A 12 3.79 -4.65 18.63
N ALA A 13 3.45 -3.65 17.82
CA ALA A 13 2.05 -3.32 17.51
C ALA A 13 1.35 -4.37 16.63
N ILE A 14 2.10 -5.08 15.77
CA ILE A 14 1.53 -5.95 14.73
C ILE A 14 1.74 -7.44 15.05
N SER A 15 2.70 -7.80 15.90
CA SER A 15 3.07 -9.21 16.21
C SER A 15 2.02 -9.98 17.01
N SER A 16 1.06 -9.31 17.64
CA SER A 16 -0.10 -9.95 18.28
C SER A 16 -1.28 -10.18 17.31
N LEU A 17 -1.20 -9.67 16.08
CA LEU A 17 -2.27 -9.78 15.09
C LEU A 17 -2.13 -11.07 14.26
N PRO A 18 -3.26 -11.68 13.84
CA PRO A 18 -3.24 -12.71 12.81
C PRO A 18 -2.52 -12.23 11.54
N THR A 19 -1.72 -13.07 10.91
CA THR A 19 -0.88 -12.73 9.74
C THR A 19 -1.67 -12.08 8.60
N VAL A 20 -2.92 -12.51 8.39
CA VAL A 20 -3.82 -11.89 7.41
C VAL A 20 -4.12 -10.44 7.77
N ILE A 21 -4.46 -10.15 9.03
CA ILE A 21 -4.75 -8.79 9.50
C ILE A 21 -3.48 -7.93 9.43
N ALA A 22 -2.34 -8.48 9.83
CA ALA A 22 -1.05 -7.80 9.71
C ALA A 22 -0.77 -7.35 8.26
N ALA A 23 -1.01 -8.22 7.27
CA ALA A 23 -0.87 -7.87 5.85
C ALA A 23 -1.81 -6.74 5.42
N GLN A 24 -3.07 -6.74 5.89
CA GLN A 24 -4.02 -5.65 5.62
C GLN A 24 -3.58 -4.32 6.25
N VAL A 25 -3.00 -4.36 7.46
CA VAL A 25 -2.42 -3.16 8.09
C VAL A 25 -1.24 -2.64 7.28
N MET A 26 -0.36 -3.53 6.79
CA MET A 26 0.75 -3.13 5.92
C MET A 26 0.26 -2.47 4.63
N PHE A 27 -0.79 -3.00 4.00
CA PHE A 27 -1.46 -2.35 2.87
C PHE A 27 -1.98 -0.95 3.25
N GLY A 28 -2.64 -0.81 4.39
CA GLY A 28 -3.15 0.48 4.88
C GLY A 28 -2.05 1.51 5.11
N VAL A 29 -0.93 1.12 5.71
CA VAL A 29 0.24 2.00 5.88
C VAL A 29 0.79 2.43 4.53
N GLN A 30 0.92 1.50 3.57
CA GLN A 30 1.33 1.84 2.21
C GLN A 30 0.35 2.81 1.54
N ALA A 31 -0.95 2.70 1.78
CA ALA A 31 -1.97 3.64 1.27
C ALA A 31 -1.83 5.05 1.83
N VAL A 32 -1.56 5.16 3.13
CA VAL A 32 -1.28 6.45 3.77
C VAL A 32 -0.01 7.07 3.21
N ILE A 33 1.07 6.29 3.05
CA ILE A 33 2.32 6.79 2.47
C ILE A 33 2.12 7.21 1.01
N ASN A 34 1.37 6.43 0.24
CA ASN A 34 1.09 6.69 -1.18
C ASN A 34 0.35 8.02 -1.38
N PHE A 35 -0.47 8.46 -0.42
CA PHE A 35 -1.10 9.79 -0.44
C PHE A 35 -0.08 10.95 -0.44
N PHE A 36 1.13 10.74 0.10
CA PHE A 36 2.19 11.75 0.10
C PHE A 36 3.25 11.48 -0.99
N ILE A 37 3.52 10.21 -1.29
CA ILE A 37 4.55 9.76 -2.22
C ILE A 37 3.92 8.85 -3.27
N HIS A 38 3.38 9.45 -4.33
CA HIS A 38 2.65 8.80 -5.43
C HIS A 38 3.55 8.07 -6.44
N SER A 39 4.86 8.35 -6.39
CA SER A 39 5.81 7.72 -7.30
C SER A 39 6.14 6.34 -6.77
N GLY A 40 5.74 5.30 -7.50
CA GLY A 40 5.93 3.94 -7.05
C GLY A 40 7.40 3.60 -6.75
N THR A 41 8.31 3.99 -7.62
CA THR A 41 9.75 3.74 -7.38
C THR A 41 10.28 4.47 -6.15
N ALA A 42 9.85 5.71 -5.90
CA ALA A 42 10.25 6.47 -4.72
C ALA A 42 9.64 5.90 -3.43
N GLN A 43 8.37 5.50 -3.47
CA GLN A 43 7.70 4.85 -2.36
C GLN A 43 8.34 3.50 -2.03
N ALA A 44 8.64 2.68 -3.04
CA ALA A 44 9.30 1.39 -2.86
C ALA A 44 10.71 1.58 -2.25
N ALA A 45 11.49 2.53 -2.77
CA ALA A 45 12.83 2.83 -2.26
C ALA A 45 12.81 3.27 -0.78
N LEU A 46 11.76 3.99 -0.36
CA LEU A 46 11.62 4.47 1.02
C LEU A 46 11.03 3.41 1.97
N THR A 47 10.02 2.66 1.51
CA THR A 47 9.23 1.78 2.39
C THR A 47 9.75 0.36 2.48
N MET A 48 10.31 -0.19 1.39
CA MET A 48 10.74 -1.60 1.35
C MET A 48 11.86 -1.94 2.34
N PRO A 49 12.87 -1.06 2.59
CA PRO A 49 13.89 -1.33 3.60
C PRO A 49 13.33 -1.50 5.02
N ILE A 50 12.14 -0.99 5.30
CA ILE A 50 11.44 -1.11 6.60
C ILE A 50 10.43 -2.27 6.54
N MET A 51 9.66 -2.36 5.46
CA MET A 51 8.59 -3.34 5.33
C MET A 51 9.10 -4.77 5.17
N ALA A 52 10.24 -4.98 4.49
CA ALA A 52 10.83 -6.31 4.34
C ALA A 52 11.23 -6.94 5.69
N PRO A 53 12.05 -6.31 6.56
CA PRO A 53 12.38 -6.89 7.85
C PRO A 53 11.16 -6.97 8.79
N LEU A 54 10.21 -6.03 8.69
CA LEU A 54 8.96 -6.13 9.45
C LEU A 54 8.14 -7.36 9.04
N ALA A 55 8.05 -7.64 7.73
CA ALA A 55 7.37 -8.80 7.19
C ALA A 55 7.98 -10.11 7.73
N ASP A 56 9.32 -10.19 7.73
CA ASP A 56 10.05 -11.34 8.27
C ASP A 56 9.70 -11.58 9.76
N LEU A 57 9.57 -10.51 10.56
CA LEU A 57 9.23 -10.58 11.98
C LEU A 57 7.78 -11.04 12.24
N VAL A 58 6.84 -10.71 11.36
CA VAL A 58 5.42 -11.07 11.50
C VAL A 58 5.01 -12.30 10.69
N GLY A 59 5.98 -12.96 10.05
CA GLY A 59 5.76 -14.20 9.29
C GLY A 59 5.08 -14.02 7.93
N ILE A 60 5.25 -12.85 7.30
CA ILE A 60 4.78 -12.54 5.94
C ILE A 60 5.97 -12.60 4.99
N THR A 61 5.80 -13.21 3.81
CA THR A 61 6.88 -13.25 2.81
C THR A 61 7.16 -11.87 2.23
N ARG A 62 8.42 -11.62 1.85
CA ARG A 62 8.79 -10.34 1.21
C ARG A 62 8.07 -10.14 -0.12
N GLN A 63 7.79 -11.20 -0.88
CA GLN A 63 6.97 -11.09 -2.10
C GLN A 63 5.53 -10.66 -1.81
N THR A 64 4.90 -11.20 -0.78
CA THR A 64 3.55 -10.76 -0.37
C THR A 64 3.56 -9.29 0.06
N THR A 65 4.66 -8.85 0.69
CA THR A 65 4.86 -7.44 1.07
C THR A 65 4.98 -6.52 -0.14
N VAL A 66 5.75 -6.91 -1.15
CA VAL A 66 5.84 -6.18 -2.43
C VAL A 66 4.49 -6.16 -3.15
N TYR A 67 3.76 -7.27 -3.11
CA TYR A 67 2.42 -7.35 -3.71
C TYR A 67 1.42 -6.42 -3.01
N ALA A 68 1.41 -6.37 -1.68
CA ALA A 68 0.59 -5.43 -0.91
C ALA A 68 0.87 -3.97 -1.29
N TYR A 69 2.15 -3.64 -1.47
CA TYR A 69 2.56 -2.32 -1.97
C TYR A 69 2.06 -2.04 -3.40
N GLN A 70 2.19 -2.99 -4.33
CA GLN A 70 1.72 -2.79 -5.71
C GLN A 70 0.20 -2.59 -5.78
N LEU A 71 -0.56 -3.34 -4.98
CA LEU A 71 -2.01 -3.19 -4.90
C LEU A 71 -2.45 -1.80 -4.41
N CYS A 72 -1.58 -1.11 -3.65
CA CYS A 72 -1.83 0.25 -3.19
C CYS A 72 -1.76 1.28 -4.33
N GLU A 73 -0.93 1.07 -5.36
CA GLU A 73 -0.78 2.02 -6.46
C GLU A 73 -2.09 2.21 -7.27
N LEU A 74 -3.04 1.28 -7.14
CA LEU A 74 -4.38 1.39 -7.72
C LEU A 74 -5.18 2.60 -7.22
N VAL A 75 -4.80 3.21 -6.10
CA VAL A 75 -5.45 4.42 -5.58
C VAL A 75 -4.94 5.73 -6.22
N ASN A 76 -3.78 5.70 -6.90
CA ASN A 76 -3.14 6.87 -7.52
C ASN A 76 -4.06 7.74 -8.40
N PRO A 77 -4.99 7.18 -9.19
CA PRO A 77 -5.85 7.97 -10.06
C PRO A 77 -6.83 8.91 -9.34
N ILE A 78 -7.06 8.76 -8.04
CA ILE A 78 -7.93 9.68 -7.28
C ILE A 78 -7.14 10.76 -6.52
N LEU A 79 -5.84 10.55 -6.30
CA LEU A 79 -5.04 11.37 -5.40
C LEU A 79 -4.79 12.76 -6.02
N PRO A 80 -5.19 13.86 -5.36
CA PRO A 80 -4.98 15.22 -5.88
C PRO A 80 -3.51 15.63 -5.87
N THR A 81 -2.70 14.91 -5.12
CA THR A 81 -1.27 15.08 -4.94
C THR A 81 -0.44 14.35 -6.01
N SER A 82 -1.09 13.50 -6.84
CA SER A 82 -0.47 12.85 -8.00
C SER A 82 -0.33 13.84 -9.17
N ALA A 83 0.91 14.18 -9.52
CA ALA A 83 1.21 15.06 -10.65
C ALA A 83 0.70 14.51 -11.99
N VAL A 84 0.73 13.18 -12.18
CA VAL A 84 0.20 12.52 -13.38
C VAL A 84 -1.32 12.68 -13.45
N THR A 85 -2.03 12.41 -12.36
CA THR A 85 -3.49 12.54 -12.29
C THR A 85 -3.90 13.99 -12.58
N MET A 86 -3.28 14.96 -11.90
CA MET A 86 -3.60 16.37 -12.08
C MET A 86 -3.23 16.88 -13.48
N GLY A 87 -2.13 16.40 -14.06
CA GLY A 87 -1.72 16.75 -15.42
C GLY A 87 -2.73 16.25 -16.48
N VAL A 88 -3.16 14.99 -16.37
CA VAL A 88 -4.16 14.41 -17.29
C VAL A 88 -5.51 15.11 -17.16
N LEU A 89 -5.98 15.37 -15.93
CA LEU A 89 -7.23 16.09 -15.69
C LEU A 89 -7.17 17.53 -16.20
N GLY A 90 -6.03 18.21 -16.05
CA GLY A 90 -5.77 19.53 -16.60
C GLY A 90 -5.87 19.57 -18.12
N MET A 91 -5.25 18.60 -18.82
CA MET A 91 -5.35 18.48 -20.28
C MET A 91 -6.78 18.16 -20.73
N ALA A 92 -7.50 17.32 -19.99
CA ALA A 92 -8.89 16.96 -20.28
C ALA A 92 -9.90 18.06 -19.88
N LYS A 93 -9.46 19.14 -19.21
CA LYS A 93 -10.31 20.20 -18.64
C LYS A 93 -11.39 19.66 -17.68
N ILE A 94 -11.06 18.62 -16.91
CA ILE A 94 -11.98 18.02 -15.93
C ILE A 94 -11.58 18.49 -14.53
N PRO A 95 -12.48 19.15 -13.76
CA PRO A 95 -12.21 19.49 -12.36
C PRO A 95 -11.98 18.23 -11.53
N TRP A 96 -10.96 18.24 -10.66
CA TRP A 96 -10.61 17.10 -9.81
C TRP A 96 -11.80 16.60 -8.98
N GLU A 97 -12.60 17.49 -8.39
CA GLU A 97 -13.75 17.10 -7.57
C GLU A 97 -14.82 16.31 -8.35
N LYS A 98 -14.98 16.61 -9.64
CA LYS A 98 -15.92 15.91 -10.53
C LYS A 98 -15.38 14.53 -10.85
N TRP A 99 -14.08 14.44 -11.15
CA TRP A 99 -13.39 13.17 -11.37
C TRP A 99 -13.43 12.29 -10.12
N ALA A 100 -13.05 12.82 -8.96
CA ALA A 100 -13.00 12.09 -7.70
C ALA A 100 -14.36 11.50 -7.35
N ARG A 101 -15.45 12.27 -7.44
CA ARG A 101 -16.82 11.76 -7.21
C ARG A 101 -17.22 10.64 -8.17
N TRP A 102 -16.82 10.75 -9.44
CA TRP A 102 -17.10 9.73 -10.45
C TRP A 102 -16.26 8.46 -10.26
N PHE A 103 -14.99 8.61 -9.88
CA PHE A 103 -14.04 7.51 -9.72
C PHE A 103 -14.17 6.82 -8.36
N LEU A 104 -14.71 7.49 -7.34
CA LEU A 104 -14.87 6.97 -5.98
C LEU A 104 -15.51 5.56 -5.90
N PRO A 105 -16.64 5.24 -6.56
CA PRO A 105 -17.21 3.90 -6.51
C PRO A 105 -16.26 2.82 -7.07
N LEU A 106 -15.52 3.15 -8.13
CA LEU A 106 -14.51 2.25 -8.69
C LEU A 106 -13.32 2.11 -7.73
N MET A 107 -12.84 3.21 -7.14
CA MET A 107 -11.76 3.17 -6.14
C MET A 107 -12.13 2.27 -4.95
N LEU A 108 -13.34 2.39 -4.41
CA LEU A 108 -13.80 1.54 -3.31
C LEU A 108 -13.82 0.06 -3.73
N THR A 109 -14.27 -0.23 -4.95
CA THR A 109 -14.24 -1.59 -5.50
C THR A 109 -12.81 -2.13 -5.63
N LEU A 110 -11.87 -1.30 -6.11
CA LEU A 110 -10.46 -1.67 -6.23
C LEU A 110 -9.82 -1.90 -4.86
N VAL A 111 -10.11 -1.07 -3.86
CA VAL A 111 -9.60 -1.26 -2.50
C VAL A 111 -10.12 -2.57 -1.91
N VAL A 112 -11.42 -2.85 -2.00
CA VAL A 112 -12.00 -4.12 -1.53
C VAL A 112 -11.37 -5.30 -2.26
N LEU A 113 -11.21 -5.20 -3.59
CA LEU A 113 -10.56 -6.23 -4.39
C LEU A 113 -9.11 -6.44 -3.95
N SER A 114 -8.34 -5.38 -3.69
CA SER A 114 -6.97 -5.45 -3.16
C SER A 114 -6.91 -6.17 -1.82
N LEU A 115 -7.80 -5.86 -0.89
CA LEU A 115 -7.84 -6.53 0.42
C LEU A 115 -8.14 -8.03 0.26
N LEU A 116 -9.07 -8.39 -0.63
CA LEU A 116 -9.41 -9.79 -0.92
C LEU A 116 -8.27 -10.53 -1.62
N LEU A 117 -7.64 -9.92 -2.63
CA LEU A 117 -6.53 -10.50 -3.38
C LEU A 117 -5.27 -10.66 -2.53
N LEU A 118 -5.13 -9.91 -1.43
CA LEU A 118 -4.02 -10.04 -0.51
C LEU A 118 -4.13 -11.29 0.40
N ILE A 119 -5.34 -11.85 0.58
CA ILE A 119 -5.55 -13.00 1.47
C ILE A 119 -4.86 -14.28 0.97
N PRO A 120 -5.04 -14.73 -0.29
CA PRO A 120 -4.44 -15.98 -0.76
C PRO A 120 -2.90 -16.01 -0.67
N PRO A 121 -2.15 -14.96 -1.09
CA PRO A 121 -0.71 -14.89 -0.91
C PRO A 121 -0.23 -15.12 0.52
N VAL A 122 -0.95 -14.56 1.50
CA VAL A 122 -0.62 -14.71 2.92
C VAL A 122 -0.85 -16.15 3.38
N LEU A 123 -1.99 -16.74 3.01
CA LEU A 123 -2.33 -18.11 3.43
C LEU A 123 -1.44 -19.16 2.78
N MET A 124 -1.06 -18.96 1.52
CA MET A 124 -0.21 -19.88 0.75
C MET A 124 1.28 -19.68 1.04
N ARG A 125 1.65 -18.64 1.81
CA ARG A 125 3.05 -18.20 1.99
C ARG A 125 3.75 -18.02 0.65
N TRP A 126 3.14 -17.22 -0.22
CA TRP A 126 3.55 -17.09 -1.61
C TRP A 126 4.91 -16.39 -1.74
N GLY A 127 5.78 -17.00 -2.54
CA GLY A 127 7.11 -16.48 -2.87
C GLY A 127 8.24 -16.98 -1.95
N PRO A 128 9.50 -16.81 -2.37
CA PRO A 128 10.64 -17.03 -1.49
C PRO A 128 10.60 -16.06 -0.31
N PHE A 129 11.18 -16.50 0.81
CA PHE A 129 11.34 -15.75 2.05
C PHE A 129 11.96 -14.37 1.80
#